data_AF-A0A9D1HEE7-F1
#
_entry.id   AF-A0A9D1HEE7-F1
#
_cell.length_a   1.000
_cell.length_b   1.000
_cell.length_c   1.000
_cell.angle_alpha   90.00
_cell.angle_beta   90.00
_cell.angle_gamma   90.00
#
_symmetry.space_group_name_H-M   'P 1'
#
loop_
_entity.id
_entity.type
_entity.pdbx_description
1 polymer ?
#
loop_
_entity_poly.entity_id
_entity_poly.type
_entity_poly.pdbx_seq_one_letter_code
_entity_poly.pdbx_strand_id
1 'polypeptide(L)'
;MEIIENITESLADASPVLKGAAVMGGLILLLGALSEDGSSAFDREYEQFWNQADYNRTELEEQESVIRDLEKQKQSLEEEKAERAVNQSEQTEKWIEETKQLRDEIAGKRHAMFLPGALEEIDLAMEQTEVFKEKGAGQAAFLEAGNACRMARRDKKIILDREIEWEQAYTAYLETEAVVKGLKELYGAWPVQVPAAEGNEQVTLDVDYWTRGQLSGFYDQAMALTPDRSLGTEELVKRTERLAGIRDRMRDLNTEAVEKFMDAAQRMEMCEAVYHAMQKRGWILDGERAVGHDEDDERQPAFLLMRNAVWDRVSFRFTENGGFHVSVRISKTGNRDLQQYLAAMIRQALNENDFTITDFQTLAV
;
A
#
# COMPACT_ATOMS: atom_id res chain seq x y z
N MET A 1 96.92 -47.88 4.47
CA MET A 1 96.25 -47.10 5.52
C MET A 1 96.34 -45.60 5.20
N GLU A 2 97.53 -45.07 4.93
CA GLU A 2 97.74 -43.66 4.48
C GLU A 2 96.90 -43.18 3.28
N ILE A 3 96.59 -44.04 2.31
CA ILE A 3 95.80 -43.65 1.12
C ILE A 3 94.31 -43.44 1.46
N ILE A 4 93.76 -44.21 2.41
CA ILE A 4 92.35 -44.11 2.82
C ILE A 4 92.13 -42.86 3.70
N GLU A 5 93.11 -42.51 4.52
CA GLU A 5 93.10 -41.27 5.31
C GLU A 5 93.18 -40.01 4.41
N ASN A 6 94.01 -40.01 3.36
CA ASN A 6 94.09 -38.87 2.42
C ASN A 6 92.82 -38.66 1.57
N ILE A 7 92.08 -39.72 1.24
CA ILE A 7 90.80 -39.62 0.49
C ILE A 7 89.67 -39.12 1.40
N THR A 8 89.69 -39.48 2.68
CA THR A 8 88.68 -39.02 3.65
C THR A 8 88.87 -37.57 4.06
N GLU A 9 90.11 -37.06 4.11
CA GLU A 9 90.38 -35.63 4.33
C GLU A 9 89.99 -34.74 3.13
N SER A 10 90.15 -35.19 1.87
CA SER A 10 89.80 -34.36 0.70
C SER A 10 88.30 -34.26 0.42
N LEU A 11 87.48 -35.09 1.08
CA LEU A 11 86.01 -35.15 0.93
C LEU A 11 85.24 -34.61 2.13
N ALA A 12 85.88 -33.84 3.03
CA ALA A 12 85.30 -33.39 4.30
C ALA A 12 83.93 -32.68 4.17
N ASP A 13 83.68 -31.97 3.06
CA ASP A 13 82.43 -31.24 2.79
C ASP A 13 81.46 -31.97 1.83
N ALA A 14 81.80 -33.18 1.37
CA ALA A 14 80.93 -33.96 0.48
C ALA A 14 79.78 -34.65 1.25
N SER A 15 78.67 -34.92 0.56
CA SER A 15 77.52 -35.59 1.15
C SER A 15 77.90 -36.99 1.70
N PRO A 16 77.21 -37.52 2.72
CA PRO A 16 77.52 -38.83 3.31
C PRO A 16 77.55 -39.97 2.29
N VAL A 17 76.76 -39.85 1.22
CA VAL A 17 76.70 -40.80 0.10
C VAL A 17 77.97 -40.75 -0.75
N LEU A 18 78.47 -39.56 -1.07
CA LEU A 18 79.74 -39.37 -1.79
C LEU A 18 80.95 -39.85 -0.98
N LYS A 19 80.94 -39.63 0.34
CA LYS A 19 81.97 -40.17 1.26
C LYS A 19 81.95 -41.70 1.29
N GLY A 20 80.77 -42.31 1.38
CA GLY A 20 80.61 -43.76 1.33
C GLY A 20 81.07 -44.37 -0.01
N ALA A 21 80.70 -43.74 -1.12
CA ALA A 21 81.08 -44.19 -2.46
C ALA A 21 82.59 -44.06 -2.73
N ALA A 22 83.24 -42.99 -2.26
CA ALA A 22 84.68 -42.80 -2.43
C ALA A 22 85.51 -43.75 -1.55
N VAL A 23 85.07 -44.02 -0.32
CA VAL A 23 85.73 -44.98 0.58
C VAL A 23 85.59 -46.40 0.04
N MET A 24 84.41 -46.79 -0.47
CA MET A 24 84.20 -48.09 -1.12
C MET A 24 84.96 -48.18 -2.44
N GLY A 25 84.95 -47.15 -3.30
CA GLY A 25 85.72 -47.13 -4.54
C GLY A 25 87.24 -47.24 -4.32
N GLY A 26 87.76 -46.60 -3.26
CA GLY A 26 89.15 -46.73 -2.83
C GLY A 26 89.49 -48.12 -2.28
N LEU A 27 88.58 -48.73 -1.51
CA LEU A 27 88.72 -50.12 -1.01
C LEU A 27 88.66 -51.15 -2.14
N ILE A 28 87.80 -50.91 -3.14
CA ILE A 28 87.65 -51.76 -4.31
C ILE A 28 88.93 -51.66 -5.17
N LEU A 29 89.43 -50.46 -5.51
CA LEU A 29 90.69 -50.28 -6.24
C LEU A 29 91.91 -50.97 -5.56
N LEU A 30 91.96 -50.96 -4.23
CA LEU A 30 92.97 -51.67 -3.45
C LEU A 30 92.84 -53.20 -3.53
N LEU A 31 91.62 -53.74 -3.63
CA LEU A 31 91.36 -55.17 -3.82
C LEU A 31 91.62 -55.64 -5.26
N GLY A 32 91.38 -54.80 -6.26
CA GLY A 32 91.71 -55.07 -7.67
C GLY A 32 93.21 -55.12 -7.94
N ALA A 33 94.01 -54.31 -7.24
CA ALA A 33 95.47 -54.32 -7.35
C ALA A 33 96.15 -55.57 -6.74
N LEU A 34 95.40 -56.39 -5.98
CA LEU A 34 95.90 -57.58 -5.27
C LEU A 34 95.46 -58.93 -5.89
N SER A 35 94.72 -58.92 -7.00
CA SER A 35 94.15 -60.12 -7.64
C SER A 35 94.83 -60.40 -8.99
N GLU A 36 95.70 -61.43 -9.05
CA GLU A 36 96.43 -61.82 -10.28
C GLU A 36 95.61 -62.59 -11.34
N ASP A 37 94.31 -62.87 -11.14
CA ASP A 37 93.52 -63.69 -12.09
C ASP A 37 92.05 -63.23 -12.30
N GLY A 38 91.72 -61.96 -12.08
CA GLY A 38 90.32 -61.52 -11.94
C GLY A 38 89.86 -60.25 -12.66
N SER A 39 90.66 -59.66 -13.56
CA SER A 39 90.41 -58.32 -14.12
C SER A 39 88.98 -58.10 -14.66
N SER A 40 88.39 -59.05 -15.40
CA SER A 40 87.07 -58.83 -16.02
C SER A 40 85.86 -58.96 -15.08
N ALA A 41 86.00 -59.63 -13.93
CA ALA A 41 84.92 -59.79 -12.96
C ALA A 41 84.88 -58.58 -12.01
N PHE A 42 86.06 -58.11 -11.63
CA PHE A 42 86.26 -56.92 -10.83
C PHE A 42 85.81 -55.65 -11.58
N ASP A 43 86.19 -55.49 -12.86
CA ASP A 43 85.74 -54.36 -13.69
C ASP A 43 84.22 -54.36 -13.82
N ARG A 44 83.59 -55.54 -13.91
CA ARG A 44 82.12 -55.68 -13.96
C ARG A 44 81.42 -55.32 -12.65
N GLU A 45 81.97 -55.73 -11.50
CA GLU A 45 81.40 -55.37 -10.19
C GLU A 45 81.57 -53.88 -9.89
N TYR A 46 82.70 -53.28 -10.29
CA TYR A 46 82.94 -51.85 -10.17
C TYR A 46 82.02 -51.03 -11.09
N GLU A 47 81.85 -51.47 -12.33
CA GLU A 47 80.93 -50.85 -13.29
C GLU A 47 79.46 -50.98 -12.84
N GLN A 48 79.08 -52.12 -12.25
CA GLN A 48 77.76 -52.30 -11.62
C GLN A 48 77.56 -51.38 -10.41
N PHE A 49 78.57 -51.22 -9.55
CA PHE A 49 78.48 -50.32 -8.40
C PHE A 49 78.31 -48.86 -8.84
N TRP A 50 79.07 -48.41 -9.84
CA TRP A 50 78.94 -47.05 -10.39
C TRP A 50 77.60 -46.83 -11.09
N ASN A 51 77.13 -47.81 -11.88
CA ASN A 51 75.81 -47.73 -12.50
C ASN A 51 74.69 -47.70 -11.45
N GLN A 52 74.82 -48.46 -10.35
CA GLN A 52 73.89 -48.44 -9.23
C GLN A 52 73.93 -47.09 -8.48
N ALA A 53 75.13 -46.53 -8.28
CA ALA A 53 75.32 -45.25 -7.62
C ALA A 53 74.76 -44.09 -8.46
N ASP A 54 75.01 -44.08 -9.77
CA ASP A 54 74.44 -43.10 -10.70
C ASP A 54 72.92 -43.26 -10.83
N TYR A 55 72.40 -44.49 -10.88
CA TYR A 55 70.96 -44.74 -10.87
C TYR A 55 70.30 -44.17 -9.60
N ASN A 56 70.85 -44.50 -8.43
CA ASN A 56 70.35 -43.97 -7.14
C ASN A 56 70.48 -42.44 -7.06
N ARG A 57 71.53 -41.85 -7.65
CA ARG A 57 71.72 -40.40 -7.70
C ARG A 57 70.66 -39.74 -8.59
N THR A 58 70.41 -40.30 -9.75
CA THR A 58 69.39 -39.81 -10.70
C THR A 58 67.99 -39.92 -10.08
N GLU A 59 67.69 -41.03 -9.41
CA GLU A 59 66.44 -41.23 -8.68
C GLU A 59 66.27 -40.23 -7.52
N LEU A 60 67.33 -39.93 -6.77
CA LEU A 60 67.33 -38.88 -5.73
C LEU A 60 67.12 -37.48 -6.32
N GLU A 61 67.80 -37.15 -7.43
CA GLU A 61 67.64 -35.87 -8.14
C GLU A 61 66.20 -35.70 -8.66
N GLU A 62 65.58 -36.78 -9.17
CA GLU A 62 64.17 -36.81 -9.58
C GLU A 62 63.23 -36.62 -8.38
N GLN A 63 63.45 -37.32 -7.26
CA GLN A 63 62.67 -37.14 -6.03
C GLN A 63 62.77 -35.72 -5.47
N GLU A 64 63.98 -35.13 -5.44
CA GLU A 64 64.19 -33.74 -5.02
C GLU A 64 63.52 -32.74 -5.96
N SER A 65 63.40 -33.05 -7.26
CA SER A 65 62.67 -32.21 -8.22
C SER A 65 61.16 -32.25 -7.93
N VAL A 66 60.61 -33.43 -7.67
CA VAL A 66 59.18 -33.60 -7.31
C VAL A 66 58.86 -32.92 -5.99
N ILE A 67 59.72 -33.04 -4.97
CA ILE A 67 59.55 -32.36 -3.68
C ILE A 67 59.54 -30.84 -3.89
N ARG A 68 60.50 -30.30 -4.66
CA ARG A 68 60.55 -28.85 -4.97
C ARG A 68 59.31 -28.37 -5.70
N ASP A 69 58.77 -29.15 -6.63
CA ASP A 69 57.55 -28.78 -7.35
C ASP A 69 56.30 -28.85 -6.47
N LEU A 70 56.21 -29.84 -5.57
CA LEU A 70 55.14 -29.93 -4.56
C LEU A 70 55.21 -28.78 -3.55
N GLU A 71 56.41 -28.37 -3.12
CA GLU A 71 56.61 -27.21 -2.24
C GLU A 71 56.17 -25.91 -2.92
N LYS A 72 56.53 -25.71 -4.19
CA LYS A 72 56.05 -24.57 -4.99
C LYS A 72 54.53 -24.57 -5.13
N GLN A 73 53.91 -25.72 -5.40
CA GLN A 73 52.44 -25.84 -5.48
C GLN A 73 51.78 -25.55 -4.14
N LYS A 74 52.35 -26.05 -3.04
CA LYS A 74 51.86 -25.76 -1.68
C LYS A 74 51.94 -24.26 -1.37
N GLN A 75 53.07 -23.62 -1.66
CA GLN A 75 53.23 -22.19 -1.45
C GLN A 75 52.22 -21.39 -2.29
N SER A 76 52.03 -21.74 -3.56
CA SER A 76 51.05 -21.08 -4.42
C SER A 76 49.62 -21.23 -3.89
N LEU A 77 49.24 -22.42 -3.38
CA LEU A 77 47.92 -22.66 -2.77
C LEU A 77 47.73 -21.92 -1.45
N GLU A 78 48.80 -21.76 -0.66
CA GLU A 78 48.79 -20.99 0.58
C GLU A 78 48.61 -19.48 0.30
N GLU A 79 49.30 -18.96 -0.71
CA GLU A 79 49.13 -17.58 -1.20
C GLU A 79 47.70 -17.34 -1.70
N GLU A 80 47.13 -18.24 -2.51
CA GLU A 80 45.75 -18.13 -3.00
C GLU A 80 44.71 -18.18 -1.85
N LYS A 81 44.93 -19.05 -0.85
CA LYS A 81 44.09 -19.10 0.36
C LYS A 81 44.17 -17.81 1.16
N ALA A 82 45.36 -17.24 1.33
CA ALA A 82 45.56 -16.00 2.06
C ALA A 82 44.86 -14.83 1.35
N GLU A 83 45.02 -14.72 0.02
CA GLU A 83 44.35 -13.69 -0.78
C GLU A 83 42.82 -13.83 -0.71
N ARG A 84 42.28 -15.05 -0.83
CA ARG A 84 40.84 -15.30 -0.66
C ARG A 84 40.35 -14.92 0.73
N ALA A 85 41.11 -15.20 1.78
CA ALA A 85 40.73 -14.85 3.15
C ALA A 85 40.67 -13.33 3.35
N VAL A 86 41.63 -12.58 2.79
CA VAL A 86 41.62 -11.11 2.81
C VAL A 86 40.40 -10.57 2.06
N ASN A 87 40.18 -11.03 0.82
CA ASN A 87 39.04 -10.60 0.00
C ASN A 87 37.68 -10.92 0.67
N GLN A 88 37.55 -12.09 1.29
CA GLN A 88 36.35 -12.47 2.05
C GLN A 88 36.16 -11.57 3.26
N SER A 89 37.22 -11.25 4.00
CA SER A 89 37.15 -10.36 5.16
C SER A 89 36.68 -8.96 4.76
N GLU A 90 37.27 -8.37 3.71
CA GLU A 90 36.86 -7.06 3.20
C GLU A 90 35.40 -7.04 2.73
N GLN A 91 34.99 -8.08 2.00
CA GLN A 91 33.61 -8.20 1.52
C GLN A 91 32.62 -8.43 2.67
N THR A 92 33.04 -9.13 3.72
CA THR A 92 32.24 -9.33 4.95
C THR A 92 31.97 -7.99 5.63
N GLU A 93 33.00 -7.17 5.85
CA GLU A 93 32.84 -5.84 6.45
C GLU A 93 31.93 -4.94 5.61
N LYS A 94 32.09 -4.98 4.28
CA LYS A 94 31.22 -4.24 3.37
C LYS A 94 29.75 -4.66 3.50
N TRP A 95 29.47 -5.97 3.61
CA TRP A 95 28.11 -6.47 3.79
C TRP A 95 27.54 -6.12 5.16
N ILE A 96 28.34 -6.14 6.23
CA ILE A 96 27.90 -5.71 7.55
C ILE A 96 27.49 -4.23 7.52
N GLU A 97 28.33 -3.37 6.94
CA GLU A 97 28.04 -1.94 6.84
C GLU A 97 26.81 -1.66 5.98
N GLU A 98 26.67 -2.33 4.83
CA GLU A 98 25.47 -2.21 4.00
C GLU A 98 24.22 -2.69 4.74
N THR A 99 24.32 -3.78 5.50
CA THR A 99 23.20 -4.31 6.29
C THR A 99 22.77 -3.31 7.37
N LYS A 100 23.72 -2.66 8.06
CA LYS A 100 23.42 -1.59 9.03
C LYS A 100 22.64 -0.43 8.40
N GLN A 101 23.13 0.07 7.25
CA GLN A 101 22.46 1.16 6.55
C GLN A 101 21.04 0.77 6.11
N LEU A 102 20.86 -0.41 5.53
CA LEU A 102 19.55 -0.92 5.12
C LEU A 102 18.61 -1.10 6.31
N ARG A 103 19.12 -1.63 7.42
CA ARG A 103 18.37 -1.79 8.66
C ARG A 103 17.88 -0.46 9.21
N ASP A 104 18.73 0.56 9.26
CA ASP A 104 18.34 1.89 9.76
C ASP A 104 17.29 2.56 8.86
N GLU A 105 17.41 2.39 7.55
CA GLU A 105 16.37 2.84 6.61
C GLU A 105 15.04 2.11 6.82
N ILE A 106 15.06 0.80 7.09
CA ILE A 106 13.86 0.01 7.42
C ILE A 106 13.24 0.49 8.75
N ALA A 107 14.07 0.76 9.76
CA ALA A 107 13.63 1.22 11.08
C ALA A 107 12.90 2.57 11.03
N GLY A 108 13.22 3.42 10.05
CA GLY A 108 12.52 4.69 9.81
C GLY A 108 11.14 4.56 9.16
N LYS A 109 10.68 3.35 8.83
CA LYS A 109 9.40 3.07 8.15
C LYS A 109 8.44 2.28 9.04
N ARG A 110 7.21 2.04 8.58
CA ARG A 110 6.19 1.24 9.27
C ARG A 110 6.48 -0.27 9.17
N HIS A 111 7.72 -0.68 9.38
CA HIS A 111 8.16 -2.08 9.23
C HIS A 111 7.34 -3.03 10.12
N ALA A 112 7.01 -2.63 11.35
CA ALA A 112 6.21 -3.45 12.27
C ALA A 112 4.77 -3.71 11.76
N MET A 113 4.24 -2.88 10.88
CA MET A 113 2.93 -3.07 10.27
C MET A 113 3.00 -4.01 9.06
N PHE A 114 4.01 -3.84 8.21
CA PHE A 114 4.09 -4.54 6.91
C PHE A 114 4.86 -5.85 6.96
N LEU A 115 5.89 -5.94 7.81
CA LEU A 115 6.73 -7.12 7.97
C LEU A 115 7.20 -7.23 9.44
N PRO A 116 6.32 -7.67 10.35
CA PRO A 116 6.67 -7.83 11.76
C PRO A 116 7.80 -8.85 11.92
N GLY A 117 8.78 -8.58 12.79
CA GLY A 117 9.92 -9.49 13.00
C GLY A 117 11.13 -9.23 12.10
N ALA A 118 10.99 -8.45 11.01
CA ALA A 118 12.05 -8.31 10.00
C ALA A 118 13.33 -7.68 10.56
N LEU A 119 13.20 -6.65 11.41
CA LEU A 119 14.37 -6.04 12.04
C LEU A 119 15.01 -6.97 13.05
N GLU A 120 14.21 -7.71 13.84
CA GLU A 120 14.73 -8.69 14.78
C GLU A 120 15.51 -9.82 14.06
N GLU A 121 15.03 -10.27 12.91
CA GLU A 121 15.73 -11.27 12.08
C GLU A 121 17.06 -10.73 11.52
N ILE A 122 17.08 -9.49 11.03
CA ILE A 122 18.31 -8.83 10.55
C ILE A 122 19.31 -8.65 11.69
N ASP A 123 18.84 -8.22 12.86
CA ASP A 123 19.66 -8.02 14.07
C ASP A 123 20.31 -9.32 14.52
N LEU A 124 19.53 -10.41 14.56
CA LEU A 124 20.04 -11.72 14.92
C LEU A 124 21.11 -12.23 13.92
N ALA A 125 20.89 -12.04 12.61
CA ALA A 125 21.85 -12.45 11.59
C ALA A 125 23.15 -11.62 11.66
N MET A 126 23.05 -10.33 11.96
CA MET A 126 24.22 -9.48 12.22
C MET A 126 24.98 -9.89 13.49
N GLU A 127 24.27 -10.20 14.58
CA GLU A 127 24.89 -10.70 15.82
C GLU A 127 25.64 -12.01 15.58
N GLN A 128 25.03 -12.95 14.86
CA GLN A 128 25.67 -14.22 14.49
C GLN A 128 26.93 -14.01 13.64
N THR A 129 26.89 -13.04 12.72
CA THR A 129 28.06 -12.67 11.91
C THR A 129 29.22 -12.21 12.78
N GLU A 130 28.99 -11.33 13.75
CA GLU A 130 30.04 -10.88 14.67
C GLU A 130 30.57 -12.02 15.55
N VAL A 131 29.68 -12.91 16.04
CA VAL A 131 30.10 -14.10 16.79
C VAL A 131 31.02 -15.01 15.95
N PHE A 132 30.76 -15.18 14.65
CA PHE A 132 31.64 -15.95 13.77
C PHE A 132 32.99 -15.26 13.55
N LYS A 133 33.02 -13.92 13.45
CA LYS A 133 34.27 -13.14 13.36
C LYS A 133 35.11 -13.31 14.62
N GLU A 134 34.50 -13.16 15.80
CA GLU A 134 35.18 -13.30 17.09
C GLU A 134 35.77 -14.70 17.31
N LYS A 135 35.09 -15.74 16.81
CA LYS A 135 35.55 -17.14 16.88
C LYS A 135 36.58 -17.51 15.80
N GLY A 136 36.96 -16.59 14.92
CA GLY A 136 37.89 -16.85 13.82
C GLY A 136 37.30 -17.71 12.69
N ALA A 137 35.98 -17.86 12.61
CA ALA A 137 35.27 -18.65 11.61
C ALA A 137 34.97 -17.82 10.35
N GLY A 138 36.01 -17.33 9.66
CA GLY A 138 35.89 -16.34 8.57
C GLY A 138 34.93 -16.74 7.43
N GLN A 139 34.95 -17.99 6.99
CA GLN A 139 34.03 -18.47 5.95
C GLN A 139 32.55 -18.46 6.40
N ALA A 140 32.29 -18.76 7.67
CA ALA A 140 30.94 -18.71 8.23
C ALA A 140 30.47 -17.25 8.37
N ALA A 141 31.34 -16.35 8.87
CA ALA A 141 31.07 -14.92 8.94
C ALA A 141 30.75 -14.33 7.55
N PHE A 142 31.52 -14.69 6.53
CA PHE A 142 31.27 -14.26 5.15
C PHE A 142 29.90 -14.71 4.63
N LEU A 143 29.54 -15.99 4.84
CA LEU A 143 28.25 -16.52 4.40
C LEU A 143 27.08 -15.85 5.14
N GLU A 144 27.19 -15.67 6.46
CA GLU A 144 26.13 -15.08 7.28
C GLU A 144 25.97 -13.58 6.98
N ALA A 145 27.06 -12.83 6.83
CA ALA A 145 26.99 -11.42 6.41
C ALA A 145 26.30 -11.26 5.05
N GLY A 146 26.64 -12.13 4.09
CA GLY A 146 25.99 -12.14 2.78
C GLY A 146 24.51 -12.52 2.85
N ASN A 147 24.14 -13.41 3.77
CA ASN A 147 22.75 -13.74 4.05
C ASN A 147 21.98 -12.55 4.64
N ALA A 148 22.50 -11.95 5.72
CA ALA A 148 21.93 -10.78 6.39
C ALA A 148 21.72 -9.62 5.40
N CYS A 149 22.72 -9.32 4.57
CA CYS A 149 22.64 -8.27 3.56
C CYS A 149 21.54 -8.56 2.52
N ARG A 150 21.41 -9.80 2.03
CA ARG A 150 20.34 -10.17 1.10
C ARG A 150 18.96 -10.10 1.74
N MET A 151 18.83 -10.52 2.99
CA MET A 151 17.58 -10.40 3.76
C MET A 151 17.18 -8.93 3.91
N ALA A 152 18.09 -8.08 4.38
CA ALA A 152 17.85 -6.65 4.53
C ALA A 152 17.44 -5.98 3.20
N ARG A 153 18.09 -6.31 2.09
CA ARG A 153 17.70 -5.81 0.75
C ARG A 153 16.28 -6.26 0.34
N ARG A 154 15.95 -7.54 0.57
CA ARG A 154 14.62 -8.10 0.28
C ARG A 154 13.55 -7.39 1.13
N ASP A 155 13.79 -7.28 2.42
CA ASP A 155 12.82 -6.75 3.38
C ASP A 155 12.61 -5.25 3.17
N LYS A 156 13.68 -4.49 2.91
CA LYS A 156 13.59 -3.09 2.46
C LYS A 156 12.69 -2.94 1.25
N LYS A 157 12.88 -3.78 0.22
CA LYS A 157 12.07 -3.70 -1.00
C LYS A 157 10.58 -3.92 -0.68
N ILE A 158 10.26 -4.98 0.07
CA ILE A 158 8.88 -5.28 0.47
C ILE A 158 8.28 -4.11 1.25
N ILE A 159 9.00 -3.57 2.22
CA ILE A 159 8.51 -2.49 3.08
C ILE A 159 8.31 -1.21 2.27
N LEU A 160 9.21 -0.85 1.35
CA LEU A 160 9.06 0.31 0.49
C LEU A 160 7.85 0.18 -0.45
N ASP A 161 7.67 -0.99 -1.06
CA ASP A 161 6.52 -1.24 -1.93
C ASP A 161 5.21 -1.08 -1.14
N ARG A 162 5.15 -1.61 0.10
CA ARG A 162 3.98 -1.46 0.99
C ARG A 162 3.77 -0.05 1.52
N GLU A 163 4.85 0.68 1.81
CA GLU A 163 4.79 2.09 2.18
C GLU A 163 4.17 2.95 1.07
N ILE A 164 4.56 2.72 -0.18
CA ILE A 164 4.00 3.44 -1.33
C ILE A 164 2.49 3.14 -1.47
N GLU A 165 2.11 1.87 -1.40
CA GLU A 165 0.68 1.47 -1.45
C GLU A 165 -0.11 2.12 -0.31
N TRP A 166 0.45 2.14 0.89
CA TRP A 166 -0.16 2.76 2.06
C TRP A 166 -0.30 4.27 1.90
N GLU A 167 0.73 4.96 1.43
CA GLU A 167 0.72 6.42 1.21
C GLU A 167 -0.32 6.82 0.16
N GLN A 168 -0.45 6.02 -0.91
CA GLN A 168 -1.49 6.21 -1.92
C GLN A 168 -2.89 6.03 -1.33
N ALA A 169 -3.12 4.94 -0.58
CA ALA A 169 -4.41 4.69 0.07
C ALA A 169 -4.77 5.77 1.09
N TYR A 170 -3.80 6.23 1.88
CA TYR A 170 -3.97 7.29 2.87
C TYR A 170 -4.26 8.64 2.21
N THR A 171 -3.59 8.95 1.09
CA THR A 171 -3.85 10.18 0.34
C THR A 171 -5.26 10.17 -0.25
N ALA A 172 -5.66 9.08 -0.92
CA ALA A 172 -7.00 8.92 -1.47
C ALA A 172 -8.09 9.02 -0.39
N TYR A 173 -7.82 8.48 0.80
CA TYR A 173 -8.68 8.63 1.98
C TYR A 173 -8.88 10.10 2.34
N LEU A 174 -7.79 10.86 2.51
CA LEU A 174 -7.85 12.27 2.90
C LEU A 174 -8.54 13.13 1.85
N GLU A 175 -8.30 12.87 0.56
CA GLU A 175 -8.99 13.55 -0.53
C GLU A 175 -10.50 13.30 -0.49
N THR A 176 -10.91 12.04 -0.27
CA THR A 176 -12.34 11.69 -0.19
C THR A 176 -12.99 12.32 1.05
N GLU A 177 -12.31 12.31 2.19
CA GLU A 177 -12.78 12.97 3.42
C GLU A 177 -12.95 14.48 3.21
N ALA A 178 -11.99 15.13 2.55
CA ALA A 178 -12.05 16.56 2.24
C ALA A 178 -13.24 16.89 1.33
N VAL A 179 -13.54 16.05 0.33
CA VAL A 179 -14.74 16.20 -0.51
C VAL A 179 -16.01 16.10 0.33
N VAL A 180 -16.12 15.10 1.20
CA VAL A 180 -17.30 14.95 2.08
C VAL A 180 -17.50 16.17 2.99
N LYS A 181 -16.42 16.72 3.55
CA LYS A 181 -16.46 17.97 4.32
C LYS A 181 -16.95 19.15 3.48
N GLY A 182 -16.40 19.31 2.28
CA GLY A 182 -16.85 20.35 1.34
C GLY A 182 -18.32 20.22 0.95
N LEU A 183 -18.82 18.99 0.77
CA LEU A 183 -20.25 18.76 0.48
C LEU A 183 -21.16 19.18 1.64
N LYS A 184 -20.77 18.93 2.89
CA LYS A 184 -21.57 19.36 4.04
C LYS A 184 -21.70 20.88 4.11
N GLU A 185 -20.62 21.61 3.87
CA GLU A 185 -20.63 23.08 3.82
C GLU A 185 -21.48 23.59 2.65
N LEU A 186 -21.28 23.02 1.47
CA LEU A 186 -21.99 23.39 0.25
C LEU A 186 -23.50 23.14 0.32
N TYR A 187 -23.92 22.00 0.86
CA TYR A 187 -25.33 21.61 0.97
C TYR A 187 -26.04 22.23 2.19
N GLY A 188 -25.31 22.86 3.11
CA GLY A 188 -25.92 23.66 4.17
C GLY A 188 -26.58 24.96 3.67
N ALA A 189 -26.19 25.42 2.48
CA ALA A 189 -26.72 26.65 1.87
C ALA A 189 -26.69 26.55 0.34
N TRP A 190 -27.42 25.56 -0.20
CA TRP A 190 -27.40 25.25 -1.63
C TRP A 190 -28.23 26.25 -2.44
N PRO A 191 -27.66 26.94 -3.44
CA PRO A 191 -28.42 27.86 -4.28
C PRO A 191 -29.30 27.10 -5.28
N VAL A 192 -30.59 27.41 -5.32
CA VAL A 192 -31.57 26.88 -6.28
C VAL A 192 -32.21 28.04 -7.04
N GLN A 193 -32.44 27.87 -8.34
CA GLN A 193 -33.21 28.83 -9.14
C GLN A 193 -34.66 28.39 -9.22
N VAL A 194 -35.57 29.27 -8.84
CA VAL A 194 -37.01 29.05 -8.89
C VAL A 194 -37.62 29.96 -9.96
N PRO A 195 -38.52 29.45 -10.83
CA PRO A 195 -39.29 30.30 -11.72
C PRO A 195 -40.11 31.30 -10.92
N ALA A 196 -40.06 32.58 -11.29
CA ALA A 196 -40.91 33.64 -10.74
C ALA A 196 -41.50 34.46 -11.89
N ALA A 197 -42.55 35.23 -11.59
CA ALA A 197 -43.30 35.99 -12.60
C ALA A 197 -42.45 37.01 -13.39
N GLU A 198 -41.33 37.47 -12.83
CA GLU A 198 -40.40 38.43 -13.46
C GLU A 198 -39.02 37.84 -13.80
N GLY A 199 -38.88 36.51 -13.85
CA GLY A 199 -37.62 35.82 -14.16
C GLY A 199 -37.30 34.70 -13.17
N ASN A 200 -36.06 34.23 -13.11
CA ASN A 200 -35.65 33.25 -12.10
C ASN A 200 -35.21 33.97 -10.82
N GLU A 201 -35.77 33.59 -9.68
CA GLU A 201 -35.28 33.99 -8.36
C GLU A 201 -34.27 32.96 -7.83
N GLN A 202 -33.21 33.42 -7.16
CA GLN A 202 -32.24 32.55 -6.53
C GLN A 202 -32.55 32.42 -5.03
N VAL A 203 -32.95 31.23 -4.62
CA VAL A 203 -33.27 30.90 -3.23
C VAL A 203 -32.17 30.00 -2.66
N THR A 204 -31.87 30.15 -1.37
CA THR A 204 -30.92 29.27 -0.68
C THR A 204 -31.69 28.16 0.02
N LEU A 205 -31.35 26.92 -0.31
CA LEU A 205 -31.93 25.70 0.23
C LEU A 205 -31.03 25.11 1.32
N ASP A 206 -31.62 24.82 2.48
CA ASP A 206 -30.99 24.02 3.54
C ASP A 206 -31.35 22.54 3.33
N VAL A 207 -30.41 21.74 2.83
CA VAL A 207 -30.64 20.32 2.55
C VAL A 207 -31.01 19.55 3.82
N ASP A 208 -30.50 19.91 5.01
CA ASP A 208 -30.85 19.22 6.25
C ASP A 208 -32.32 19.46 6.64
N TYR A 209 -32.83 20.67 6.43
CA TYR A 209 -34.25 20.97 6.69
C TYR A 209 -35.18 20.08 5.83
N TRP A 210 -34.90 20.00 4.52
CA TRP A 210 -35.71 19.25 3.56
C TRP A 210 -35.55 17.73 3.66
N THR A 211 -34.41 17.26 4.19
CA THR A 211 -34.12 15.82 4.40
C THR A 211 -34.23 15.38 5.86
N ARG A 212 -34.74 16.24 6.75
CA ARG A 212 -34.96 15.94 8.18
C ARG A 212 -33.67 15.54 8.92
N GLY A 213 -32.56 16.23 8.64
CA GLY A 213 -31.29 16.05 9.35
C GLY A 213 -30.44 14.89 8.84
N GLN A 214 -30.82 14.22 7.74
CA GLN A 214 -30.09 13.07 7.21
C GLN A 214 -28.71 13.44 6.67
N LEU A 215 -28.54 14.65 6.12
CA LEU A 215 -27.24 15.13 5.64
C LEU A 215 -26.25 15.23 6.81
N SER A 216 -26.64 15.84 7.92
CA SER A 216 -25.84 15.84 9.15
C SER A 216 -25.58 14.43 9.68
N GLY A 217 -26.59 13.55 9.64
CA GLY A 217 -26.42 12.16 10.08
C GLY A 217 -25.40 11.36 9.26
N PHE A 218 -25.29 11.58 7.95
CA PHE A 218 -24.25 10.97 7.13
C PHE A 218 -22.88 11.64 7.33
N TYR A 219 -22.86 12.95 7.53
CA TYR A 219 -21.62 13.67 7.84
C TYR A 219 -21.01 13.18 9.16
N ASP A 220 -21.80 13.00 10.21
CA ASP A 220 -21.33 12.48 11.50
C ASP A 220 -20.77 11.06 11.36
N GLN A 221 -21.39 10.21 10.55
CA GLN A 221 -20.86 8.88 10.22
C GLN A 221 -19.52 8.95 9.49
N ALA A 222 -19.34 9.93 8.60
CA ALA A 222 -18.06 10.14 7.92
C ALA A 222 -16.98 10.63 8.89
N MET A 223 -17.30 11.55 9.80
CA MET A 223 -16.35 12.07 10.78
C MET A 223 -15.99 11.07 11.88
N ALA A 224 -16.86 10.08 12.13
CA ALA A 224 -16.55 8.95 13.01
C ALA A 224 -15.47 8.03 12.40
N LEU A 225 -15.25 8.08 11.08
CA LEU A 225 -14.08 7.48 10.44
C LEU A 225 -12.93 8.47 10.62
N THR A 226 -12.27 8.46 11.77
CA THR A 226 -11.11 9.35 11.98
C THR A 226 -9.90 8.83 11.20
N PRO A 227 -9.15 9.71 10.50
CA PRO A 227 -7.86 9.34 9.92
C PRO A 227 -6.89 8.94 11.03
N ASP A 228 -6.43 7.71 11.01
CA ASP A 228 -5.39 7.23 11.91
C ASP A 228 -4.23 6.64 11.08
N ARG A 229 -3.01 7.06 11.41
CA ARG A 229 -1.79 6.60 10.74
C ARG A 229 -1.41 5.17 11.12
N SER A 230 -2.01 4.61 12.16
CA SER A 230 -1.80 3.20 12.54
C SER A 230 -2.68 2.23 11.74
N LEU A 231 -3.56 2.70 10.87
CA LEU A 231 -4.40 1.83 10.04
C LEU A 231 -3.57 1.12 8.97
N GLY A 232 -3.82 -0.16 8.75
CA GLY A 232 -3.26 -0.90 7.62
C GLY A 232 -3.88 -0.48 6.28
N THR A 233 -3.21 -0.81 5.18
CA THR A 233 -3.62 -0.43 3.81
C THR A 233 -5.03 -0.92 3.47
N GLU A 234 -5.39 -2.16 3.81
CA GLU A 234 -6.72 -2.71 3.53
C GLU A 234 -7.84 -1.96 4.27
N GLU A 235 -7.56 -1.54 5.50
CA GLU A 235 -8.53 -0.79 6.32
C GLU A 235 -8.70 0.62 5.78
N LEU A 236 -7.62 1.26 5.32
CA LEU A 236 -7.70 2.55 4.62
C LEU A 236 -8.58 2.43 3.37
N VAL A 237 -8.37 1.41 2.53
CA VAL A 237 -9.18 1.18 1.32
C VAL A 237 -10.67 1.02 1.68
N LYS A 238 -11.00 0.17 2.65
CA LYS A 238 -12.40 -0.04 3.10
C LYS A 238 -13.04 1.25 3.62
N ARG A 239 -12.30 2.05 4.38
CA ARG A 239 -12.81 3.33 4.88
C ARG A 239 -12.99 4.35 3.75
N THR A 240 -12.09 4.40 2.79
CA THR A 240 -12.23 5.24 1.59
C THR A 240 -13.46 4.86 0.78
N GLU A 241 -13.72 3.56 0.57
CA GLU A 241 -14.93 3.08 -0.10
C GLU A 241 -16.20 3.48 0.68
N ARG A 242 -16.17 3.37 2.02
CA ARG A 242 -17.28 3.80 2.86
C ARG A 242 -17.53 5.31 2.78
N LEU A 243 -16.47 6.12 2.78
CA LEU A 243 -16.57 7.57 2.58
C LEU A 243 -17.12 7.91 1.19
N ALA A 244 -16.69 7.20 0.14
CA ALA A 244 -17.23 7.37 -1.21
C ALA A 244 -18.73 7.04 -1.27
N GLY A 245 -19.17 5.97 -0.60
CA GLY A 245 -20.59 5.66 -0.46
C GLY A 245 -21.38 6.74 0.29
N ILE A 246 -20.81 7.33 1.35
CA ILE A 246 -21.42 8.46 2.07
C ILE A 246 -21.51 9.70 1.18
N ARG A 247 -20.43 10.03 0.45
CA ARG A 247 -20.40 11.13 -0.53
C ARG A 247 -21.57 11.00 -1.53
N ASP A 248 -21.75 9.80 -2.09
CA ASP A 248 -22.79 9.57 -3.08
C ASP A 248 -24.19 9.70 -2.46
N ARG A 249 -24.39 9.20 -1.22
CA ARG A 249 -25.64 9.41 -0.47
C ARG A 249 -25.92 10.88 -0.16
N MET A 250 -24.91 11.67 0.19
CA MET A 250 -25.08 13.12 0.41
C MET A 250 -25.51 13.83 -0.87
N ARG A 251 -25.00 13.39 -2.03
CA ARG A 251 -25.42 13.93 -3.33
C ARG A 251 -26.87 13.56 -3.65
N ASP A 252 -27.29 12.33 -3.38
CA ASP A 252 -28.69 11.90 -3.54
C ASP A 252 -29.63 12.74 -2.67
N LEU A 253 -29.24 13.00 -1.41
CA LEU A 253 -30.01 13.85 -0.49
C LEU A 253 -30.17 15.28 -1.00
N ASN A 254 -29.15 15.85 -1.64
CA ASN A 254 -29.28 17.17 -2.26
C ASN A 254 -30.32 17.15 -3.39
N THR A 255 -30.30 16.14 -4.25
CA THR A 255 -31.30 15.98 -5.31
C THR A 255 -32.70 15.85 -4.72
N GLU A 256 -32.88 14.99 -3.72
CA GLU A 256 -34.16 14.79 -3.01
C GLU A 256 -34.66 16.08 -2.35
N ALA A 257 -33.75 16.87 -1.75
CA ALA A 257 -34.10 18.14 -1.13
C ALA A 257 -34.58 19.16 -2.17
N VAL A 258 -33.87 19.26 -3.30
CA VAL A 258 -34.24 20.15 -4.41
C VAL A 258 -35.60 19.76 -4.98
N GLU A 259 -35.86 18.48 -5.22
CA GLU A 259 -37.16 17.99 -5.69
C GLU A 259 -38.28 18.41 -4.73
N LYS A 260 -38.17 18.05 -3.44
CA LYS A 260 -39.17 18.40 -2.42
C LYS A 260 -39.43 19.89 -2.28
N PHE A 261 -38.38 20.70 -2.42
CA PHE A 261 -38.49 22.15 -2.39
C PHE A 261 -39.25 22.68 -3.62
N MET A 262 -38.92 22.18 -4.81
CA MET A 262 -39.63 22.56 -6.04
C MET A 262 -41.10 22.13 -5.98
N ASP A 263 -41.39 20.96 -5.42
CA ASP A 263 -42.77 20.50 -5.23
C ASP A 263 -43.53 21.39 -4.23
N ALA A 264 -42.88 21.84 -3.16
CA ALA A 264 -43.46 22.80 -2.22
C ALA A 264 -43.75 24.16 -2.88
N ALA A 265 -42.81 24.67 -3.68
CA ALA A 265 -43.00 25.90 -4.45
C ALA A 265 -44.18 25.77 -5.43
N GLN A 266 -44.25 24.67 -6.19
CA GLN A 266 -45.35 24.40 -7.12
C GLN A 266 -46.71 24.29 -6.40
N ARG A 267 -46.77 23.65 -5.22
CA ARG A 267 -48.01 23.62 -4.41
C ARG A 267 -48.48 25.02 -4.03
N MET A 268 -47.56 25.93 -3.73
CA MET A 268 -47.89 27.32 -3.42
C MET A 268 -48.31 28.12 -4.65
N GLU A 269 -47.66 27.95 -5.79
CA GLU A 269 -48.08 28.58 -7.05
C GLU A 269 -49.49 28.12 -7.48
N MET A 270 -49.80 26.82 -7.35
CA MET A 270 -51.16 26.30 -7.56
C MET A 270 -52.18 26.94 -6.61
N CYS A 271 -51.79 27.12 -5.35
CA CYS A 271 -52.60 27.76 -4.32
C CYS A 271 -52.92 29.21 -4.71
N GLU A 272 -51.92 29.98 -5.16
CA GLU A 272 -52.07 31.35 -5.65
C GLU A 272 -52.93 31.45 -6.91
N ALA A 273 -52.73 30.55 -7.87
CA ALA A 273 -53.53 30.50 -9.10
C ALA A 273 -55.02 30.28 -8.79
N VAL A 274 -55.33 29.34 -7.88
CA VAL A 274 -56.71 29.09 -7.42
C VAL A 274 -57.24 30.29 -6.64
N TYR A 275 -56.44 30.89 -5.76
CA TYR A 275 -56.83 32.09 -5.03
C TYR A 275 -57.24 33.22 -5.97
N HIS A 276 -56.43 33.56 -6.97
CA HIS A 276 -56.74 34.63 -7.92
C HIS A 276 -57.99 34.33 -8.77
N ALA A 277 -58.18 33.08 -9.19
CA ALA A 277 -59.38 32.67 -9.92
C ALA A 277 -60.65 32.80 -9.07
N MET A 278 -60.59 32.37 -7.81
CA MET A 278 -61.67 32.46 -6.84
C MET A 278 -61.98 33.93 -6.48
N GLN A 279 -60.95 34.75 -6.30
CA GLN A 279 -61.08 36.17 -5.97
C GLN A 279 -61.81 36.95 -7.07
N LYS A 280 -61.51 36.69 -8.35
CA LYS A 280 -62.22 37.26 -9.51
C LYS A 280 -63.72 36.96 -9.50
N ARG A 281 -64.16 35.94 -8.77
CA ARG A 281 -65.56 35.52 -8.63
C ARG A 281 -66.22 35.97 -7.31
N GLY A 282 -65.55 36.82 -6.53
CA GLY A 282 -66.08 37.39 -5.30
C GLY A 282 -65.90 36.53 -4.05
N TRP A 283 -65.02 35.52 -4.11
CA TRP A 283 -64.56 34.83 -2.90
C TRP A 283 -63.44 35.61 -2.22
N ILE A 284 -63.40 35.60 -0.89
CA ILE A 284 -62.40 36.27 -0.07
C ILE A 284 -61.75 35.29 0.91
N LEU A 285 -60.54 35.59 1.39
CA LEU A 285 -59.84 34.79 2.39
C LEU A 285 -60.64 34.69 3.70
N ASP A 286 -60.69 33.50 4.30
CA ASP A 286 -61.41 33.24 5.55
C ASP A 286 -60.47 33.20 6.77
N GLY A 287 -59.94 34.37 7.14
CA GLY A 287 -59.08 34.55 8.32
C GLY A 287 -57.64 34.93 7.98
N GLU A 288 -56.81 35.09 9.02
CA GLU A 288 -55.40 35.51 8.88
C GLU A 288 -54.49 34.38 8.40
N ARG A 289 -54.77 33.12 8.80
CA ARG A 289 -54.09 31.91 8.31
C ARG A 289 -54.94 31.23 7.24
N ALA A 290 -55.39 31.98 6.25
CA ALA A 290 -56.22 31.47 5.18
C ALA A 290 -55.43 30.88 4.00
N VAL A 291 -54.12 31.13 3.94
CA VAL A 291 -53.18 30.58 2.96
C VAL A 291 -51.90 30.20 3.69
N GLY A 292 -51.34 29.04 3.37
CA GLY A 292 -50.07 28.60 3.92
C GLY A 292 -49.91 27.09 3.85
N HIS A 293 -49.00 26.57 4.67
CA HIS A 293 -48.79 25.13 4.84
C HIS A 293 -49.36 24.66 6.17
N ASP A 294 -49.82 23.40 6.21
CA ASP A 294 -50.23 22.78 7.47
C ASP A 294 -49.08 22.86 8.50
N GLU A 295 -49.41 23.24 9.74
CA GLU A 295 -48.45 23.36 10.86
C GLU A 295 -47.31 24.38 10.66
N ASP A 296 -47.45 25.31 9.71
CA ASP A 296 -46.41 26.28 9.34
C ASP A 296 -45.10 25.60 8.84
N ASP A 297 -45.19 24.36 8.32
CA ASP A 297 -44.08 23.58 7.75
C ASP A 297 -44.23 23.42 6.23
N GLU A 298 -43.32 24.04 5.45
CA GLU A 298 -43.34 24.05 3.97
C GLU A 298 -43.30 22.64 3.32
N ARG A 299 -42.86 21.63 4.07
CA ARG A 299 -42.85 20.23 3.62
C ARG A 299 -44.25 19.61 3.66
N GLN A 300 -45.20 20.26 4.33
CA GLN A 300 -46.57 19.81 4.44
C GLN A 300 -47.44 20.32 3.27
N PRO A 301 -48.63 19.75 3.09
CA PRO A 301 -49.58 20.22 2.10
C PRO A 301 -49.86 21.73 2.23
N ALA A 302 -49.98 22.40 1.09
CA ALA A 302 -50.47 23.78 1.08
C ALA A 302 -52.00 23.79 1.20
N PHE A 303 -52.55 24.81 1.84
CA PHE A 303 -53.99 24.99 1.98
C PHE A 303 -54.44 26.40 1.60
N LEU A 304 -55.71 26.52 1.19
CA LEU A 304 -56.39 27.77 0.92
C LEU A 304 -57.81 27.72 1.49
N LEU A 305 -58.16 28.68 2.34
CA LEU A 305 -59.46 28.83 2.99
C LEU A 305 -60.14 30.10 2.47
N MET A 306 -61.31 29.93 1.85
CA MET A 306 -62.06 31.05 1.28
C MET A 306 -63.53 31.01 1.66
N ARG A 307 -64.15 32.19 1.66
CA ARG A 307 -65.59 32.36 1.87
C ARG A 307 -66.22 33.28 0.84
N ASN A 308 -67.51 33.10 0.58
CA ASN A 308 -68.30 33.99 -0.29
C ASN A 308 -69.17 34.97 0.53
N ALA A 309 -69.89 35.87 -0.17
CA ALA A 309 -70.80 36.84 0.45
C ALA A 309 -72.00 36.21 1.19
N VAL A 310 -72.31 34.93 0.94
CA VAL A 310 -73.40 34.17 1.57
C VAL A 310 -72.88 33.26 2.71
N TRP A 311 -71.63 33.50 3.14
CA TRP A 311 -70.93 32.78 4.21
C TRP A 311 -70.74 31.28 3.95
N ASP A 312 -70.72 30.85 2.69
CA ASP A 312 -70.23 29.51 2.34
C ASP A 312 -68.71 29.49 2.45
N ARG A 313 -68.15 28.44 3.06
CA ARG A 313 -66.71 28.24 3.19
C ARG A 313 -66.25 27.12 2.30
N VAL A 314 -65.09 27.30 1.70
CA VAL A 314 -64.38 26.29 0.92
C VAL A 314 -62.95 26.20 1.41
N SER A 315 -62.48 24.98 1.64
CA SER A 315 -61.07 24.71 1.89
C SER A 315 -60.49 23.87 0.75
N PHE A 316 -59.34 24.31 0.24
CA PHE A 316 -58.50 23.59 -0.70
C PHE A 316 -57.29 23.04 0.04
N ARG A 317 -56.88 21.83 -0.32
CA ARG A 317 -55.61 21.26 0.11
C ARG A 317 -54.88 20.69 -1.10
N PHE A 318 -53.64 21.10 -1.27
CA PHE A 318 -52.75 20.74 -2.37
C PHE A 318 -51.72 19.76 -1.84
N THR A 319 -51.76 18.52 -2.33
CA THR A 319 -50.87 17.43 -1.91
C THR A 319 -50.18 16.82 -3.12
N GLU A 320 -49.04 16.21 -2.91
CA GLU A 320 -48.34 15.43 -3.92
C GLU A 320 -48.41 13.94 -3.58
N ASN A 321 -48.93 13.11 -4.50
CA ASN A 321 -48.99 11.65 -4.38
C ASN A 321 -48.87 11.05 -5.79
N GLY A 322 -47.66 11.02 -6.36
CA GLY A 322 -47.45 10.59 -7.75
C GLY A 322 -48.04 11.56 -8.79
N GLY A 323 -48.15 12.84 -8.40
CA GLY A 323 -48.81 13.93 -9.12
C GLY A 323 -49.56 14.86 -8.16
N PHE A 324 -49.97 16.04 -8.64
CA PHE A 324 -50.68 17.02 -7.80
C PHE A 324 -52.15 16.66 -7.62
N HIS A 325 -52.60 16.66 -6.37
CA HIS A 325 -53.98 16.39 -5.99
C HIS A 325 -54.55 17.61 -5.28
N VAL A 326 -55.76 18.01 -5.69
CA VAL A 326 -56.51 19.09 -5.05
C VAL A 326 -57.75 18.50 -4.40
N SER A 327 -57.82 18.60 -3.08
CA SER A 327 -59.03 18.24 -2.34
C SER A 327 -59.82 19.48 -1.96
N VAL A 328 -61.13 19.43 -2.16
CA VAL A 328 -62.05 20.54 -1.93
C VAL A 328 -63.12 20.11 -0.93
N ARG A 329 -63.29 20.89 0.13
CA ARG A 329 -64.33 20.69 1.14
C ARG A 329 -65.18 21.94 1.26
N ILE A 330 -66.50 21.78 1.27
CA ILE A 330 -67.48 22.88 1.34
C ILE A 330 -68.31 22.73 2.63
N SER A 331 -68.43 23.81 3.41
CA SER A 331 -69.07 23.77 4.75
C SER A 331 -70.59 23.57 4.74
N LYS A 332 -71.30 23.98 3.68
CA LYS A 332 -72.72 23.70 3.52
C LYS A 332 -72.91 22.43 2.70
N THR A 333 -73.29 21.35 3.38
CA THR A 333 -73.60 20.04 2.80
C THR A 333 -74.68 20.14 1.72
N GLY A 334 -74.42 19.62 0.53
CA GLY A 334 -75.45 19.21 -0.43
C GLY A 334 -75.56 19.98 -1.75
N ASN A 335 -74.82 21.09 -1.95
CA ASN A 335 -74.88 21.80 -3.24
C ASN A 335 -73.90 21.17 -4.25
N ARG A 336 -74.33 20.04 -4.84
CA ARG A 336 -73.56 19.30 -5.87
C ARG A 336 -73.22 20.18 -7.07
N ASP A 337 -74.10 21.13 -7.42
CA ASP A 337 -73.89 22.05 -8.54
C ASP A 337 -72.78 23.05 -8.22
N LEU A 338 -72.74 23.58 -6.99
CA LEU A 338 -71.64 24.45 -6.53
C LEU A 338 -70.31 23.69 -6.50
N GLN A 339 -70.31 22.43 -6.05
CA GLN A 339 -69.12 21.57 -6.06
C GLN A 339 -68.59 21.36 -7.49
N GLN A 340 -69.46 21.01 -8.44
CA GLN A 340 -69.08 20.82 -9.84
C GLN A 340 -68.63 22.12 -10.51
N TYR A 341 -69.28 23.24 -10.21
CA TYR A 341 -68.91 24.56 -10.69
C TYR A 341 -67.52 24.97 -10.21
N LEU A 342 -67.25 24.83 -8.90
CA LEU A 342 -65.93 25.12 -8.33
C LEU A 342 -64.86 24.18 -8.90
N ALA A 343 -65.16 22.89 -9.05
CA ALA A 343 -64.26 21.93 -9.65
C ALA A 343 -63.86 22.30 -11.09
N ALA A 344 -64.83 22.68 -11.92
CA ALA A 344 -64.58 23.08 -13.31
C ALA A 344 -63.74 24.36 -13.38
N MET A 345 -64.03 25.33 -12.52
CA MET A 345 -63.29 26.59 -12.46
C MET A 345 -61.84 26.39 -11.99
N ILE A 346 -61.62 25.55 -10.98
CA ILE A 346 -60.26 25.26 -10.47
C ILE A 346 -59.44 24.53 -11.53
N ARG A 347 -60.03 23.55 -12.19
CA ARG A 347 -59.37 22.87 -13.32
C ARG A 347 -59.02 23.86 -14.43
N GLN A 348 -59.91 24.79 -14.76
CA GLN A 348 -59.63 25.82 -15.74
C GLN A 348 -58.47 26.72 -15.29
N ALA A 349 -58.50 27.22 -14.05
CA ALA A 349 -57.45 28.08 -13.52
C ALA A 349 -56.08 27.39 -13.48
N LEU A 350 -56.04 26.11 -13.12
CA LEU A 350 -54.80 25.34 -13.08
C LEU A 350 -54.30 25.01 -14.49
N ASN A 351 -55.18 24.65 -15.42
CA ASN A 351 -54.82 24.46 -16.82
C ASN A 351 -54.32 25.75 -17.51
N GLU A 352 -54.88 26.91 -17.16
CA GLU A 352 -54.43 28.22 -17.68
C GLU A 352 -53.01 28.58 -17.21
N ASN A 353 -52.52 27.94 -16.14
CA ASN A 353 -51.17 28.08 -15.62
C ASN A 353 -50.33 26.80 -15.85
N ASP A 354 -50.71 25.97 -16.84
CA ASP A 354 -50.01 24.74 -17.24
C ASP A 354 -49.84 23.67 -16.14
N PHE A 355 -50.63 23.73 -15.06
CA PHE A 355 -50.63 22.70 -14.02
C PHE A 355 -51.50 21.51 -14.42
N THR A 356 -50.91 20.30 -14.40
CA THR A 356 -51.66 19.06 -14.63
C THR A 356 -52.07 18.44 -13.29
N ILE A 357 -53.38 18.33 -13.04
CA ILE A 357 -53.92 17.71 -11.82
C ILE A 357 -54.19 16.23 -12.08
N THR A 358 -53.73 15.37 -11.18
CA THR A 358 -53.90 13.91 -11.29
C THR A 358 -55.24 13.44 -10.73
N ASP A 359 -55.67 14.01 -9.61
CA ASP A 359 -57.00 13.74 -9.03
C ASP A 359 -57.61 15.02 -8.43
N PHE A 360 -58.94 15.10 -8.52
CA PHE A 360 -59.73 16.17 -7.91
C PHE A 360 -60.81 15.54 -7.04
N GLN A 361 -60.64 15.61 -5.73
CA GLN A 361 -61.55 15.00 -4.78
C GLN A 361 -62.43 16.06 -4.11
N THR A 362 -63.74 15.87 -4.22
CA THR A 362 -64.70 16.68 -3.46
C THR A 362 -65.13 15.90 -2.23
N LEU A 363 -64.80 16.42 -1.04
CA LEU A 363 -65.17 15.81 0.23
C LEU A 363 -66.42 16.51 0.77
N ALA A 364 -67.50 15.73 0.93
CA ALA A 364 -68.66 16.18 1.71
C ALA A 364 -68.32 16.11 3.21
N VAL A 365 -68.82 17.09 3.98
CA VAL A 365 -68.74 17.08 5.45
C VAL A 365 -69.82 16.19 6.02
#